data_AF-A0A7C1AD26-F1
#
_entry.id   AF-A0A7C1AD26-F1
#
_cell.length_a   1.000
_cell.length_b   1.000
_cell.length_c   1.000
_cell.angle_alpha   90.00
_cell.angle_beta   90.00
_cell.angle_gamma   90.00
#
_symmetry.space_group_name_H-M   'P 1'
#
loop_
_entity.id
_entity.type
_entity.pdbx_description
1 polymer ?
#
loop_
_entity_poly.entity_id
_entity_poly.type
_entity_poly.pdbx_seq_one_letter_code
_entity_poly.pdbx_strand_id
1 'polypeptide(L)'
;RRQKKLAEELMSVAPDIVFFVFSVCNRSHDLIDSINMFENLSPTCLVASHLDETDRWGGITAMAEYLNIPVSYVTDSPGGIGELRVPDAAAIARRLLKLEVSVHAE
;
A
#
# COMPACT_ATOMS: atom_id res chain seq x y z
N ARG A 1 -11.72 -22.78 1.05
CA ARG A 1 -13.05 -22.83 1.70
C ARG A 1 -13.17 -21.84 2.87
N ARG A 2 -12.28 -21.85 3.88
CA ARG A 2 -12.34 -20.91 5.02
C ARG A 2 -12.11 -19.44 4.64
N GLN A 3 -11.11 -19.15 3.81
CA GLN A 3 -10.82 -17.77 3.33
C GLN A 3 -11.98 -17.18 2.53
N LYS A 4 -12.59 -17.99 1.64
CA LYS A 4 -13.77 -17.57 0.86
C LYS A 4 -14.94 -17.18 1.77
N LYS A 5 -15.24 -18.00 2.79
CA LYS A 5 -16.29 -17.71 3.76
C LYS A 5 -16.01 -16.41 4.54
N LEU A 6 -14.75 -16.20 4.96
CA LEU A 6 -14.37 -14.96 5.64
C LEU A 6 -14.53 -13.73 4.73
N ALA A 7 -14.12 -13.84 3.46
CA ALA A 7 -14.30 -12.76 2.50
C ALA A 7 -15.79 -12.44 2.26
N GLU A 8 -16.65 -13.46 2.14
CA GLU A 8 -18.10 -13.29 2.03
C GLU A 8 -18.71 -12.62 3.27
N GLU A 9 -18.30 -13.03 4.47
CA GLU A 9 -18.74 -12.42 5.74
C GLU A 9 -18.28 -10.96 5.84
N LEU A 10 -17.03 -10.65 5.49
CA LEU A 10 -16.52 -9.28 5.50
C LEU A 10 -17.25 -8.40 4.47
N MET A 11 -17.51 -8.90 3.26
CA MET A 11 -18.22 -8.11 2.24
C MET A 11 -19.72 -7.97 2.52
N SER A 12 -20.29 -8.81 3.40
CA SER A 12 -21.70 -8.70 3.80
C SER A 12 -22.03 -7.41 4.56
N VAL A 13 -21.01 -6.74 5.13
CA VAL A 13 -21.20 -5.42 5.77
C VAL A 13 -21.30 -4.28 4.76
N ALA A 14 -21.19 -4.59 3.45
CA ALA A 14 -21.26 -3.63 2.34
C ALA A 14 -20.35 -2.40 2.56
N PRO A 15 -19.02 -2.59 2.67
CA PRO A 15 -18.11 -1.47 2.94
C PRO A 15 -18.04 -0.52 1.73
N ASP A 16 -18.07 0.79 1.99
CA ASP A 16 -17.85 1.81 0.95
C ASP A 16 -16.38 1.86 0.48
N ILE A 17 -15.45 1.55 1.40
CA ILE A 17 -14.00 1.61 1.18
C ILE A 17 -13.37 0.34 1.75
N VAL A 18 -12.53 -0.30 0.93
CA VAL A 18 -11.73 -1.47 1.35
C VAL A 18 -10.26 -1.14 1.14
N PHE A 19 -9.51 -1.08 2.24
CA PHE A 19 -8.07 -0.83 2.20
C PHE A 19 -7.29 -2.13 2.07
N PHE A 20 -6.41 -2.21 1.08
CA PHE A 20 -5.35 -3.20 1.08
C PHE A 20 -4.11 -2.60 1.74
N VAL A 21 -3.84 -3.06 2.95
CA VAL A 21 -2.70 -2.64 3.77
C VAL A 21 -1.54 -3.62 3.55
N PHE A 22 -0.38 -3.12 3.16
CA PHE A 22 0.80 -3.96 2.95
C PHE A 22 2.08 -3.28 3.42
N SER A 23 3.09 -4.08 3.77
CA SER A 23 4.42 -3.57 4.10
C SER A 23 5.21 -3.31 2.83
N VAL A 24 5.90 -2.16 2.75
CA VAL A 24 6.84 -1.89 1.65
C VAL A 24 8.04 -2.86 1.63
N CYS A 25 8.24 -3.62 2.71
CA CYS A 25 9.24 -4.68 2.80
C CYS A 25 8.85 -5.95 2.02
N ASN A 26 7.57 -6.12 1.68
CA ASN A 26 7.12 -7.26 0.88
C ASN A 26 7.55 -7.11 -0.59
N ARG A 27 7.86 -8.25 -1.24
CA ARG A 27 8.13 -8.25 -2.68
C ARG A 27 6.82 -8.17 -3.45
N SER A 28 6.82 -7.52 -4.61
CA SER A 28 5.59 -7.32 -5.39
C SER A 28 4.88 -8.63 -5.77
N HIS A 29 5.62 -9.73 -6.01
CA HIS A 29 4.98 -11.03 -6.30
C HIS A 29 4.21 -11.58 -5.09
N ASP A 30 4.75 -11.44 -3.87
CA ASP A 30 4.06 -11.87 -2.65
C ASP A 30 2.75 -11.08 -2.44
N LEU A 31 2.77 -9.80 -2.80
CA LEU A 31 1.59 -8.93 -2.74
C LEU A 31 0.54 -9.34 -3.78
N ILE A 32 0.96 -9.66 -5.00
CA ILE A 32 0.08 -10.17 -6.07
C ILE A 32 -0.56 -11.51 -5.66
N ASP A 33 0.22 -12.43 -5.11
CA ASP A 33 -0.31 -13.71 -4.63
C ASP A 33 -1.31 -13.51 -3.50
N SER A 34 -1.03 -12.58 -2.59
CA SER A 34 -1.92 -12.24 -1.47
C SER A 34 -3.24 -11.66 -1.97
N ILE A 35 -3.24 -10.77 -2.96
CA ILE A 35 -4.49 -10.20 -3.47
C ILE A 35 -5.30 -11.21 -4.27
N ASN A 36 -4.65 -12.08 -5.05
CA ASN A 36 -5.33 -13.17 -5.76
C ASN A 36 -6.04 -14.12 -4.79
N MET A 37 -5.45 -14.38 -3.62
CA MET A 37 -6.08 -15.20 -2.57
C MET A 37 -7.37 -14.58 -2.01
N PHE A 38 -7.52 -13.26 -2.11
CA PHE A 38 -8.64 -12.48 -1.60
C PHE A 38 -9.33 -11.64 -2.68
N GLU A 39 -9.36 -12.11 -3.92
CA GLU A 39 -9.91 -11.37 -5.08
C GLU A 39 -11.33 -10.82 -4.83
N ASN A 40 -12.15 -11.57 -4.08
CA ASN A 40 -13.52 -11.20 -3.73
C ASN A 40 -13.64 -9.99 -2.79
N LEU A 41 -12.56 -9.55 -2.13
CA LEU A 41 -12.58 -8.36 -1.29
C LEU A 41 -12.48 -7.06 -2.09
N SER A 42 -11.94 -7.12 -3.32
CA SER A 42 -11.91 -5.99 -4.27
C SER A 42 -11.51 -4.65 -3.62
N PRO A 43 -10.26 -4.49 -3.15
CA PRO A 43 -9.82 -3.26 -2.49
C PRO A 43 -9.97 -2.04 -3.39
N THR A 44 -10.39 -0.94 -2.79
CA THR A 44 -10.59 0.34 -3.48
C THR A 44 -9.41 1.27 -3.30
N CYS A 45 -8.60 1.07 -2.26
CA CYS A 45 -7.50 1.94 -1.87
C CYS A 45 -6.32 1.13 -1.30
N LEU A 46 -5.11 1.64 -1.50
CA LEU A 46 -3.87 1.09 -0.94
C LEU A 46 -3.41 1.87 0.29
N VAL A 47 -2.82 1.15 1.24
CA VAL A 47 -2.05 1.71 2.35
C VAL A 47 -0.70 1.01 2.41
N ALA A 48 0.38 1.78 2.25
CA ALA A 48 1.74 1.25 2.36
C ALA A 48 2.31 1.54 3.75
N SER A 49 2.77 0.52 4.46
CA SER A 49 3.31 0.64 5.82
C SER A 49 4.80 0.30 5.88
N HIS A 50 5.43 0.65 7.01
CA HIS A 50 6.86 0.39 7.30
C HIS A 50 7.82 1.09 6.34
N LEU A 51 7.47 2.30 5.89
CA LEU A 51 8.31 3.09 4.97
C LEU A 51 9.70 3.43 5.54
N ASP A 52 9.84 3.42 6.87
CA ASP A 52 11.07 3.63 7.61
C ASP A 52 12.01 2.41 7.63
N GLU A 53 11.50 1.21 7.32
CA GLU A 53 12.28 -0.04 7.40
C GLU A 53 13.07 -0.35 6.12
N THR A 54 12.79 0.33 5.00
CA THR A 54 13.42 0.04 3.70
C THR A 54 13.40 1.21 2.74
N ASP A 55 14.41 1.28 1.87
CA ASP A 55 14.47 2.21 0.73
C ASP A 55 13.76 1.66 -0.53
N ARG A 56 13.27 0.42 -0.48
CA ARG A 56 12.68 -0.26 -1.64
C ARG A 56 11.19 0.03 -1.76
N TRP A 57 10.84 1.24 -2.19
CA TRP A 57 9.44 1.66 -2.29
C TRP A 57 8.73 1.21 -3.59
N GLY A 58 9.38 0.43 -4.45
CA GLY A 58 8.83 0.04 -5.77
C GLY A 58 7.54 -0.77 -5.67
N GLY A 59 7.31 -1.46 -4.55
CA GLY A 59 6.06 -2.17 -4.27
C GLY A 59 4.84 -1.24 -4.26
N ILE A 60 5.02 0.03 -3.85
CA ILE A 60 3.94 1.03 -3.81
C ILE A 60 3.40 1.29 -5.21
N THR A 61 4.28 1.63 -6.15
CA THR A 61 3.90 1.94 -7.52
C THR A 61 3.45 0.69 -8.28
N ALA A 62 4.10 -0.45 -8.03
CA ALA A 62 3.73 -1.72 -8.66
C ALA A 62 2.31 -2.14 -8.30
N MET A 63 1.93 -2.05 -7.01
CA MET A 63 0.58 -2.44 -6.60
C MET A 63 -0.49 -1.43 -7.05
N ALA A 64 -0.18 -0.13 -7.04
CA ALA A 64 -1.10 0.90 -7.52
C ALA A 64 -1.41 0.71 -9.00
N GLU A 65 -0.41 0.36 -9.80
CA GLU A 65 -0.56 0.07 -11.23
C GLU A 65 -1.26 -1.28 -11.46
N TYR A 66 -0.83 -2.35 -10.79
CA TYR A 66 -1.40 -3.70 -10.93
C TYR A 66 -2.90 -3.75 -10.63
N LEU A 67 -3.35 -3.08 -9.56
CA LEU A 67 -4.75 -3.05 -9.16
C LEU A 67 -5.53 -1.88 -9.75
N ASN A 68 -4.85 -0.92 -10.39
CA ASN A 68 -5.43 0.30 -10.91
C ASN A 68 -6.27 1.08 -9.84
N ILE A 69 -5.70 1.21 -8.64
CA ILE A 69 -6.34 1.90 -7.49
C ILE A 69 -5.36 2.88 -6.83
N PRO A 70 -5.86 3.95 -6.19
CA PRO A 70 -5.01 4.96 -5.57
C PRO A 70 -4.34 4.44 -4.29
N VAL A 71 -3.15 4.99 -4.01
CA VAL A 71 -2.55 4.94 -2.67
C VAL A 71 -3.17 6.06 -1.83
N SER A 72 -3.96 5.70 -0.82
CA SER A 72 -4.61 6.68 0.04
C SER A 72 -3.70 7.14 1.17
N TYR A 73 -2.92 6.20 1.73
CA TYR A 73 -2.09 6.51 2.87
C TYR A 73 -0.74 5.79 2.84
N VAL A 74 0.23 6.40 3.51
CA VAL A 74 1.52 5.81 3.83
C VAL A 74 1.81 6.00 5.31
N THR A 75 2.50 5.04 5.93
CA THR A 75 2.89 5.15 7.35
C THR A 75 4.29 4.61 7.58
N ASP A 76 5.04 5.35 8.39
CA ASP A 76 6.23 4.83 9.07
C ASP A 76 5.75 4.16 10.35
N SER A 77 6.39 3.12 10.86
CA SER A 77 6.00 2.50 12.14
C SER A 77 7.21 2.18 13.01
N PRO A 78 8.07 3.17 13.34
CA PRO A 78 9.30 2.93 14.07
C PRO A 78 8.99 2.45 15.49
N GLY A 79 9.09 1.14 15.70
CA GLY A 79 8.90 0.51 17.01
C GLY A 79 7.48 0.55 17.58
N GLY A 80 6.44 0.85 16.77
CA GLY A 80 5.07 0.90 17.28
C GLY A 80 4.07 1.65 16.39
N ILE A 81 3.28 2.52 17.01
CA ILE A 81 2.21 3.28 16.33
C ILE A 81 2.82 4.41 15.52
N GLY A 82 2.74 4.26 14.21
CA GLY A 82 3.10 5.25 13.20
C GLY A 82 2.12 6.40 13.03
N GLU A 83 2.56 7.43 12.30
CA GLU A 83 1.65 8.45 11.78
C GLU A 83 1.20 8.10 10.34
N LEU A 84 -0.12 8.10 10.14
CA LEU A 84 -0.73 7.90 8.84
C LEU A 84 -0.71 9.21 8.05
N ARG A 85 -0.05 9.21 6.89
CA ARG A 85 0.12 10.42 6.04
C ARG A 85 -0.45 10.19 4.65
N VAL A 86 -0.84 11.27 3.99
CA VAL A 86 -1.17 11.26 2.56
C VAL A 86 0.14 11.09 1.75
N PRO A 87 0.19 10.23 0.72
CA PRO A 87 1.40 10.05 -0.07
C PRO A 87 1.77 11.30 -0.87
N ASP A 88 3.02 11.75 -0.73
CA ASP A 88 3.63 12.72 -1.63
C ASP A 88 4.23 11.98 -2.85
N ALA A 89 3.54 12.08 -4.00
CA ALA A 89 3.97 11.46 -5.24
C ALA A 89 5.38 11.91 -5.67
N ALA A 90 5.73 13.18 -5.45
CA ALA A 90 7.03 13.71 -5.81
C ALA A 90 8.11 13.15 -4.87
N ALA A 91 7.83 13.00 -3.57
CA ALA A 91 8.75 12.35 -2.64
C ALA A 91 9.00 10.89 -2.98
N ILE A 92 7.94 10.15 -3.32
CA ILE A 92 8.03 8.74 -3.74
C ILE A 92 8.87 8.64 -5.02
N ALA A 93 8.57 9.45 -6.05
CA ALA A 93 9.33 9.46 -7.30
C ALA A 93 10.81 9.80 -7.09
N ARG A 94 11.11 10.83 -6.28
CA ARG A 94 12.49 11.20 -5.93
C ARG A 94 13.24 10.02 -5.29
N ARG A 95 12.59 9.31 -4.36
CA ARG A 95 13.21 8.17 -3.67
C ARG A 95 13.44 6.98 -4.60
N LEU A 96 12.47 6.68 -5.47
CA LEU A 96 12.58 5.60 -6.46
C LEU A 96 13.68 5.87 -7.50
N LEU A 97 13.75 7.11 -7.99
CA LEU A 97 14.70 7.52 -9.02
C LEU A 97 16.08 7.90 -8.46
N LYS A 98 16.24 7.91 -7.13
CA LYS A 98 17.45 8.36 -6.42
C LYS A 98 17.88 9.78 -6.82
N LEU A 99 16.90 10.67 -7.05
CA LEU A 99 17.18 12.06 -7.38
C LEU A 99 17.62 12.81 -6.12
N GLU A 100 18.73 13.55 -6.22
CA GLU A 100 19.18 14.45 -5.15
C GLU A 100 18.14 15.55 -4.91
N VAL A 101 17.83 15.83 -3.63
CA VAL A 101 16.86 16.85 -3.28
C VAL A 101 17.51 18.23 -3.41
N SER A 102 17.25 18.92 -4.52
CA SER A 102 17.34 20.38 -4.56
C SER A 102 16.07 20.92 -3.90
N VAL A 103 16.12 21.16 -2.59
CA VAL A 103 15.03 21.84 -1.89
C VAL A 103 15.02 23.29 -2.40
N HIS A 104 14.15 23.59 -3.36
CA HIS A 104 13.69 24.97 -3.54
C HIS A 104 12.46 25.11 -2.64
N ALA A 105 12.70 25.71 -1.47
CA ALA A 105 11.63 26.23 -0.63
C ALA A 105 10.99 27.42 -1.37
N GLU A 106 9.69 27.33 -1.62
CA GLU A 106 8.83 28.49 -1.86
C GLU A 106 8.19 28.91 -0.54
#